data_AF-A0A0D3I5S9-F1
#
_entry.id   AF-A0A0D3I5S9-F1
#
_cell.length_a   1.000
_cell.length_b   1.000
_cell.length_c   1.000
_cell.angle_alpha   90.00
_cell.angle_beta   90.00
_cell.angle_gamma   90.00
#
_symmetry.space_group_name_H-M   'P 1'
#
loop_
_entity.id
_entity.type
_entity.pdbx_description
1 polymer ?
#
loop_
_entity_poly.entity_id
_entity_poly.type
_entity_poly.pdbx_seq_one_letter_code
_entity_poly.pdbx_strand_id
1 'polypeptide(L)'
;MSQHDFMLKDECLVLNYNDEVIGADNKYNTHKFVAGQPKGVVHRAFSVMLFDSTGRLLLQQRAASKVTFPRVWTNTCCSHPLHGQTPDEVDPPRTETSGEPKGIFAAAVRKLKHELGIEPAQLADAKFKYMGRVHYWAADTVTHGPAAPWGEHEIDYLVLVRLPVEAAAFALAPEPDEVMATEWVDATRRALRQWMGEPTELWSPWFRVIARERLYGWWEDLDAAWRLKARAPPREGGREREERGGVERRRAPASSSRAAPALASGGAADPAV
;
A
#
# COMPACT_ATOMS: atom_id res chain seq x y z
N MET A 1 9.26 21.63 7.89
CA MET A 1 8.29 21.18 8.92
C MET A 1 8.69 19.76 9.28
N SER A 2 8.73 19.43 10.56
CA SER A 2 9.03 18.07 11.00
C SER A 2 7.85 17.12 10.72
N GLN A 3 8.08 15.80 10.78
CA GLN A 3 7.00 14.81 10.73
C GLN A 3 5.94 15.09 11.81
N HIS A 4 6.34 15.53 12.99
CA HIS A 4 5.42 15.87 14.09
C HIS A 4 4.56 17.10 13.76
N ASP A 5 5.11 18.12 13.10
CA ASP A 5 4.35 19.31 12.70
C ASP A 5 3.24 18.93 11.71
N PHE A 6 3.56 18.06 10.74
CA PHE A 6 2.57 17.55 9.79
C PHE A 6 1.48 16.72 10.47
N MET A 7 1.82 15.96 11.52
CA MET A 7 0.83 15.18 12.27
C MET A 7 -0.27 16.05 12.91
N LEU A 8 0.06 17.29 13.30
CA LEU A 8 -0.89 18.20 13.93
C LEU A 8 -1.56 19.17 12.96
N LYS A 9 -0.85 19.53 11.88
CA LYS A 9 -1.32 20.53 10.91
C LYS A 9 -2.21 19.93 9.82
N ASP A 10 -1.90 18.73 9.34
CA ASP A 10 -2.61 18.15 8.19
C ASP A 10 -3.97 17.63 8.64
N GLU A 11 -5.05 18.20 8.09
CA GLU A 11 -6.43 17.82 8.37
C GLU A 11 -6.92 16.77 7.37
N CYS A 12 -6.94 15.50 7.80
CA CYS A 12 -7.46 14.38 7.04
C CYS A 12 -8.98 14.43 6.96
N LEU A 13 -9.54 13.97 5.83
CA LEU A 13 -10.99 13.85 5.65
C LEU A 13 -11.54 12.63 6.41
N VAL A 14 -12.37 12.86 7.43
CA VAL A 14 -13.03 11.80 8.21
C VAL A 14 -14.28 11.33 7.48
N LEU A 15 -14.46 10.02 7.40
CA LEU A 15 -15.46 9.39 6.55
C LEU A 15 -16.45 8.54 7.36
N ASN A 16 -17.62 8.31 6.78
CA ASN A 16 -18.38 7.10 7.07
C ASN A 16 -17.93 5.94 6.16
N TYR A 17 -18.52 4.75 6.37
CA TYR A 17 -18.18 3.55 5.60
C TYR A 17 -18.61 3.57 4.12
N ASN A 18 -19.37 4.59 3.70
CA ASN A 18 -19.79 4.79 2.31
C ASN A 18 -18.88 5.78 1.55
N ASP A 19 -17.76 6.20 2.16
CA ASP A 19 -16.87 7.24 1.65
C ASP A 19 -17.54 8.61 1.53
N GLU A 20 -18.47 8.92 2.43
CA GLU A 20 -19.01 10.27 2.57
C GLU A 20 -18.21 11.02 3.64
N VAL A 21 -17.80 12.25 3.31
CA VAL A 21 -17.08 13.11 4.25
C VAL A 21 -18.03 13.58 5.34
N ILE A 22 -17.75 13.21 6.58
CA ILE A 22 -18.55 13.60 7.76
C ILE A 22 -17.83 14.63 8.64
N GLY A 23 -16.57 14.93 8.34
CA GLY A 23 -15.77 15.94 9.04
C GLY A 23 -14.31 15.91 8.60
N ALA A 24 -13.47 16.60 9.38
CA ALA A 24 -12.03 16.55 9.26
C ALA A 24 -11.41 16.43 10.66
N ASP A 25 -10.26 15.78 10.75
CA ASP A 25 -9.47 15.71 11.98
C ASP A 25 -7.99 15.65 11.61
N ASN A 26 -7.11 16.04 12.53
CA ASN A 26 -5.69 16.03 12.25
C ASN A 26 -5.16 14.61 12.07
N LYS A 27 -4.07 14.50 11.33
CA LYS A 27 -3.41 13.22 11.03
C LYS A 27 -3.03 12.42 12.28
N TYR A 28 -2.64 13.11 13.36
CA TYR A 28 -2.37 12.46 14.66
C TYR A 28 -3.58 11.68 15.16
N ASN A 29 -4.75 12.30 15.20
CA ASN A 29 -5.96 11.68 15.71
C ASN A 29 -6.47 10.57 14.79
N THR A 30 -6.38 10.75 13.47
CA THR A 30 -6.88 9.74 12.53
C THR A 30 -6.09 8.44 12.51
N HIS A 31 -4.79 8.50 12.85
CA HIS A 31 -3.90 7.33 12.87
C HIS A 31 -3.72 6.72 14.26
N LYS A 32 -4.23 7.37 15.31
CA LYS A 32 -4.11 6.91 16.69
C LYS A 32 -5.20 5.91 17.04
N PHE A 33 -4.81 4.76 17.58
CA PHE A 33 -5.73 3.74 18.05
C PHE A 33 -5.97 3.88 19.54
N VAL A 34 -7.24 3.84 19.96
CA VAL A 34 -7.66 3.98 21.36
C VAL A 34 -8.63 2.87 21.74
N ALA A 35 -8.79 2.58 23.04
CA ALA A 35 -9.63 1.47 23.50
C ALA A 35 -11.10 1.57 23.01
N GLY A 36 -11.65 2.78 22.91
CA GLY A 36 -13.00 3.01 22.38
C GLY A 36 -13.10 2.93 20.85
N GLN A 37 -11.97 2.89 20.15
CA GLN A 37 -11.89 2.87 18.70
C GLN A 37 -10.66 2.05 18.26
N PRO A 38 -10.71 0.72 18.42
CA PRO A 38 -9.52 -0.14 18.30
C PRO A 38 -9.01 -0.30 16.86
N LYS A 39 -9.79 0.14 15.88
CA LYS A 39 -9.40 0.18 14.46
C LYS A 39 -9.02 1.59 13.99
N GLY A 40 -9.07 2.61 14.84
CA GLY A 40 -8.87 4.00 14.42
C GLY A 40 -10.06 4.59 13.63
N VAL A 41 -9.93 5.88 13.30
CA VAL A 41 -10.92 6.67 12.57
C VAL A 41 -10.83 6.37 11.07
N VAL A 42 -11.98 6.11 10.44
CA VAL A 42 -12.03 5.95 8.98
C VAL A 42 -11.75 7.30 8.34
N HIS A 43 -10.72 7.36 7.50
CA HIS A 43 -10.37 8.58 6.77
C HIS A 43 -10.01 8.28 5.31
N ARG A 44 -10.08 9.31 4.46
CA ARG A 44 -9.78 9.14 3.03
C ARG A 44 -8.28 9.10 2.79
N ALA A 45 -7.85 8.21 1.93
CA ALA A 45 -6.46 8.09 1.50
C ALA A 45 -6.34 7.86 -0.01
N PHE A 46 -5.12 7.88 -0.51
CA PHE A 46 -4.79 7.44 -1.86
C PHE A 46 -3.46 6.68 -1.90
N SER A 47 -3.37 5.78 -2.87
CA SER A 47 -2.17 5.00 -3.22
C SER A 47 -1.86 5.19 -4.70
N VAL A 48 -0.73 5.84 -4.98
CA VAL A 48 -0.19 6.03 -6.33
C VAL A 48 0.69 4.85 -6.71
N MET A 49 0.43 4.29 -7.89
CA MET A 49 1.36 3.43 -8.62
C MET A 49 1.79 4.13 -9.90
N LEU A 50 3.01 4.64 -9.90
CA LEU A 50 3.62 5.38 -11.00
C LEU A 50 4.46 4.45 -11.85
N PHE A 51 4.15 4.43 -13.15
CA PHE A 51 4.85 3.66 -14.16
C PHE A 51 5.60 4.59 -15.09
N ASP A 52 6.82 4.20 -15.48
CA ASP A 52 7.50 4.85 -16.58
C ASP A 52 6.91 4.44 -17.94
N SER A 53 7.43 5.00 -19.04
CA SER A 53 6.93 4.70 -20.38
C SER A 53 7.10 3.22 -20.79
N THR A 54 8.06 2.51 -20.17
CA THR A 54 8.35 1.07 -20.38
C THR A 54 7.53 0.14 -19.48
N GLY A 55 6.74 0.69 -18.55
CA GLY A 55 5.93 -0.09 -17.63
C GLY A 55 6.66 -0.57 -16.38
N ARG A 56 7.82 0.02 -16.02
CA ARG A 56 8.44 -0.19 -14.70
C ARG A 56 7.68 0.60 -13.64
N LEU A 57 7.39 -0.02 -12.50
CA LEU A 57 6.76 0.65 -11.35
C LEU A 57 7.84 1.25 -10.45
N LEU A 58 7.63 2.49 -10.02
CA LEU A 58 8.42 3.11 -8.97
C LEU A 58 7.92 2.67 -7.60
N LEU A 59 8.79 2.08 -6.80
CA LEU A 59 8.57 1.77 -5.39
C LEU A 59 9.37 2.72 -4.51
N GLN A 60 8.90 2.92 -3.28
CA GLN A 60 9.67 3.60 -2.24
C GLN A 60 9.83 2.73 -1.00
N GLN A 61 10.92 2.95 -0.27
CA GLN A 61 11.09 2.51 1.10
C GLN A 61 10.88 3.71 2.03
N ARG A 62 9.92 3.59 2.93
CA ARG A 62 9.58 4.65 3.90
C ARG A 62 10.76 4.98 4.80
N ALA A 63 11.00 6.26 5.06
CA ALA A 63 12.06 6.69 5.97
C ALA A 63 11.90 6.11 7.38
N ALA A 64 13.01 6.04 8.11
CA ALA A 64 13.00 5.56 9.49
C ALA A 64 12.30 6.54 10.46
N SER A 65 12.17 7.82 10.08
CA SER A 65 11.52 8.87 10.87
C SER A 65 9.98 8.89 10.74
N LYS A 66 9.40 8.04 9.88
CA LYS A 66 7.94 7.92 9.75
C LYS A 66 7.30 7.40 11.04
N VAL A 67 6.19 8.02 11.44
CA VAL A 67 5.44 7.61 12.64
C VAL A 67 4.80 6.23 12.48
N THR A 68 4.17 5.98 11.33
CA THR A 68 3.56 4.69 10.99
C THR A 68 4.43 3.94 9.98
N PHE A 69 4.64 2.64 10.20
CA PHE A 69 5.32 1.72 9.29
C PHE A 69 6.67 2.26 8.75
N PRO A 70 7.61 2.67 9.61
CA PRO A 70 8.94 3.06 9.17
C PRO A 70 9.66 1.89 8.47
N ARG A 71 10.54 2.22 7.50
CA ARG A 71 11.42 1.26 6.79
C ARG A 71 10.74 0.20 5.92
N VAL A 72 9.41 0.20 5.81
CA VAL A 72 8.72 -0.75 4.92
C VAL A 72 8.77 -0.26 3.47
N TRP A 73 8.94 -1.20 2.54
CA TRP A 73 8.72 -1.00 1.11
C TRP A 73 7.22 -0.90 0.81
N THR A 74 6.88 -0.05 -0.15
CA THR A 74 5.50 0.22 -0.55
C THR A 74 5.43 0.73 -2.00
N ASN A 75 4.22 0.95 -2.53
CA ASN A 75 4.02 1.60 -3.83
C ASN A 75 4.57 3.04 -3.85
N THR A 76 4.52 3.68 -5.01
CA THR A 76 5.19 4.96 -5.27
C THR A 76 4.97 6.02 -4.20
N CYS A 77 3.72 6.30 -3.83
CA CYS A 77 3.38 7.33 -2.83
C CYS A 77 2.01 7.02 -2.23
N CYS A 78 1.89 7.12 -0.91
CA CYS A 78 0.65 6.91 -0.16
C CYS A 78 0.45 8.06 0.82
N SER A 79 -0.71 8.73 0.75
CA SER A 79 -1.04 9.81 1.67
C SER A 79 -2.53 10.12 1.62
N HIS A 80 -2.89 11.34 2.03
CA HIS A 80 -4.25 11.77 2.30
C HIS A 80 -4.56 13.02 1.48
N PRO A 81 -5.76 13.12 0.85
CA PRO A 81 -6.31 14.42 0.53
C PRO A 81 -6.59 15.18 1.83
N LEU A 82 -6.32 16.48 1.84
CA LEU A 82 -6.47 17.30 3.04
C LEU A 82 -7.58 18.33 2.88
N HIS A 83 -8.24 18.66 3.99
CA HIS A 83 -9.13 19.81 4.04
C HIS A 83 -8.33 21.12 3.92
N GLY A 84 -8.93 22.16 3.33
CA GLY A 84 -8.35 23.51 3.28
C GLY A 84 -7.17 23.71 2.32
N GLN A 85 -6.92 22.78 1.39
CA GLN A 85 -5.85 22.93 0.39
C GLN A 85 -6.25 23.81 -0.79
N THR A 86 -5.26 24.35 -1.49
CA THR A 86 -5.42 25.00 -2.79
C THR A 86 -4.35 24.49 -3.74
N PRO A 87 -4.70 23.82 -4.85
CA PRO A 87 -6.05 23.43 -5.29
C PRO A 87 -6.82 22.59 -4.26
N ASP A 88 -8.16 22.61 -4.35
CA ASP A 88 -9.00 21.82 -3.45
C ASP A 88 -8.76 20.31 -3.65
N GLU A 89 -8.67 19.59 -2.54
CA GLU A 89 -8.43 18.15 -2.49
C GLU A 89 -9.68 17.37 -2.06
N VAL A 90 -10.77 18.06 -1.73
CA VAL A 90 -12.04 17.45 -1.31
C VAL A 90 -12.93 17.19 -2.52
N ASP A 91 -12.90 15.95 -3.02
CA ASP A 91 -13.84 15.54 -4.06
C ASP A 91 -15.28 15.41 -3.51
N PRO A 92 -16.30 15.78 -4.32
CA PRO A 92 -17.70 15.54 -3.97
C PRO A 92 -18.01 14.02 -3.88
N PRO A 93 -19.13 13.64 -3.23
CA PRO A 93 -19.56 12.25 -3.16
C PRO A 93 -19.59 11.57 -4.54
N ARG A 94 -19.05 10.35 -4.63
CA ARG A 94 -18.94 9.63 -5.90
C ARG A 94 -20.23 8.90 -6.25
N THR A 95 -20.66 9.04 -7.50
CA THR A 95 -21.80 8.35 -8.11
C THR A 95 -21.34 7.53 -9.32
N GLU A 96 -22.25 6.77 -9.93
CA GLU A 96 -21.97 6.00 -11.14
C GLU A 96 -21.53 6.87 -12.33
N THR A 97 -21.88 8.16 -12.32
CA THR A 97 -21.54 9.13 -13.36
C THR A 97 -20.35 10.03 -12.99
N SER A 98 -19.73 9.84 -11.83
CA SER A 98 -18.56 10.62 -11.44
C SER A 98 -17.38 10.38 -12.37
N GLY A 99 -16.75 11.46 -12.83
CA GLY A 99 -15.48 11.42 -13.54
C GLY A 99 -14.29 11.12 -12.62
N GLU A 100 -13.08 11.39 -13.10
CA GLU A 100 -11.86 11.23 -12.30
C GLU A 100 -11.89 12.10 -11.02
N PRO A 101 -11.39 11.60 -9.87
CA PRO A 101 -11.34 12.34 -8.60
C PRO A 101 -10.22 13.39 -8.67
N LYS A 102 -10.58 14.63 -8.99
CA LYS A 102 -9.61 15.71 -9.21
C LYS A 102 -8.91 16.11 -7.91
N GLY A 103 -9.63 16.08 -6.79
CA GLY A 103 -9.06 16.38 -5.47
C GLY A 103 -8.01 15.37 -5.06
N ILE A 104 -8.27 14.08 -5.25
CA ILE A 104 -7.27 13.01 -5.05
C ILE A 104 -6.06 13.20 -5.96
N PHE A 105 -6.25 13.59 -7.23
CA PHE A 105 -5.12 13.84 -8.13
C PHE A 105 -4.28 15.04 -7.71
N ALA A 106 -4.92 16.12 -7.22
CA ALA A 106 -4.21 17.26 -6.65
C ALA A 106 -3.38 16.85 -5.42
N ALA A 107 -3.96 16.05 -4.52
CA ALA A 107 -3.27 15.52 -3.35
C ALA A 107 -2.08 14.63 -3.73
N ALA A 108 -2.26 13.76 -4.73
CA ALA A 108 -1.21 12.92 -5.28
C ALA A 108 -0.06 13.75 -5.85
N VAL A 109 -0.33 14.78 -6.65
CA VAL A 109 0.70 15.68 -7.19
C VAL A 109 1.45 16.40 -6.06
N ARG A 110 0.74 16.94 -5.06
CA ARG A 110 1.36 17.58 -3.88
C ARG A 110 2.31 16.63 -3.17
N LYS A 111 1.90 15.38 -2.96
CA LYS A 111 2.68 14.40 -2.19
C LYS A 111 3.79 13.75 -2.98
N LEU A 112 3.64 13.54 -4.29
CA LEU A 112 4.75 13.16 -5.17
C LEU A 112 5.87 14.21 -5.16
N LYS A 113 5.51 15.51 -5.14
CA LYS A 113 6.49 16.58 -4.94
C LYS A 113 7.14 16.51 -3.56
N HIS A 114 6.34 16.43 -2.51
CA HIS A 114 6.85 16.46 -1.13
C HIS A 114 7.75 15.25 -0.80
N GLU A 115 7.37 14.04 -1.20
CA GLU A 115 8.09 12.82 -0.79
C GLU A 115 9.23 12.45 -1.75
N LEU A 116 9.01 12.61 -3.06
CA LEU A 116 9.93 12.13 -4.10
C LEU A 116 10.61 13.25 -4.89
N GLY A 117 10.31 14.51 -4.57
CA GLY A 117 10.84 15.67 -5.30
C GLY A 117 10.34 15.77 -6.74
N ILE A 118 9.24 15.08 -7.08
CA ILE A 118 8.68 15.09 -8.43
C ILE A 118 7.93 16.40 -8.63
N GLU A 119 8.51 17.32 -9.40
CA GLU A 119 7.88 18.61 -9.66
C GLU A 119 6.64 18.46 -10.53
N PRO A 120 5.56 19.24 -10.31
CA PRO A 120 4.34 19.17 -11.10
C PRO A 120 4.57 19.32 -12.61
N ALA A 121 5.58 20.09 -13.01
CA ALA A 121 5.97 20.24 -14.41
C ALA A 121 6.44 18.92 -15.05
N GLN A 122 7.06 18.02 -14.29
CA GLN A 122 7.45 16.68 -14.76
C GLN A 122 6.22 15.77 -15.00
N LEU A 123 5.06 16.12 -14.44
CA LEU A 123 3.80 15.39 -14.53
C LEU A 123 2.83 16.00 -15.54
N ALA A 124 3.20 17.08 -16.24
CA ALA A 124 2.30 17.81 -17.14
C ALA A 124 1.71 16.92 -18.26
N ASP A 125 2.53 16.03 -18.81
CA ASP A 125 2.14 15.07 -19.84
C ASP A 125 1.91 13.65 -19.30
N ALA A 126 1.95 13.48 -17.96
CA ALA A 126 1.66 12.21 -17.33
C ALA A 126 0.15 11.94 -17.35
N LYS A 127 -0.21 10.67 -17.53
CA LYS A 127 -1.61 10.25 -17.49
C LYS A 127 -1.95 9.79 -16.07
N PHE A 128 -3.03 10.31 -15.51
CA PHE A 128 -3.60 9.89 -14.23
C PHE A 128 -4.87 9.09 -14.46
N LYS A 129 -5.08 8.04 -13.67
CA LYS A 129 -6.28 7.20 -13.75
C LYS A 129 -6.67 6.65 -12.39
N TYR A 130 -7.91 6.89 -11.99
CA TYR A 130 -8.51 6.23 -10.83
C TYR A 130 -8.96 4.82 -11.20
N MET A 131 -8.59 3.84 -10.37
CA MET A 131 -8.87 2.42 -10.60
C MET A 131 -9.95 1.83 -9.71
N GLY A 132 -10.41 2.58 -8.71
CA GLY A 132 -11.31 2.11 -7.67
C GLY A 132 -10.76 2.38 -6.28
N ARG A 133 -11.46 1.88 -5.26
CA ARG A 133 -11.08 2.02 -3.85
C ARG A 133 -10.89 0.67 -3.18
N VAL A 134 -10.10 0.66 -2.11
CA VAL A 134 -10.00 -0.44 -1.16
C VAL A 134 -10.26 0.12 0.24
N HIS A 135 -11.08 -0.56 1.03
CA HIS A 135 -11.27 -0.24 2.44
C HIS A 135 -10.51 -1.24 3.29
N TYR A 136 -9.56 -0.75 4.08
CA TYR A 136 -8.72 -1.59 4.93
C TYR A 136 -8.41 -0.88 6.25
N TRP A 137 -7.94 -1.67 7.22
CA TRP A 137 -7.24 -1.15 8.38
C TRP A 137 -6.04 -2.03 8.70
N ALA A 138 -5.02 -1.43 9.32
CA ALA A 138 -3.81 -2.13 9.74
C ALA A 138 -3.18 -1.44 10.95
N ALA A 139 -2.90 -2.22 12.00
CA ALA A 139 -2.10 -1.76 13.13
C ALA A 139 -0.60 -1.90 12.82
N ASP A 140 0.23 -0.93 13.22
CA ASP A 140 1.69 -1.03 13.09
C ASP A 140 2.31 -1.90 14.20
N THR A 141 1.99 -3.19 14.11
CA THR A 141 2.44 -4.18 15.09
C THR A 141 3.92 -4.54 14.94
N VAL A 142 4.55 -4.22 13.81
CA VAL A 142 5.98 -4.48 13.61
C VAL A 142 6.79 -3.51 14.44
N THR A 143 6.43 -2.23 14.41
CA THR A 143 7.13 -1.18 15.15
C THR A 143 6.75 -1.17 16.62
N HIS A 144 5.46 -1.35 16.94
CA HIS A 144 4.93 -1.11 18.28
C HIS A 144 4.42 -2.36 19.01
N GLY A 145 4.51 -3.54 18.39
CA GLY A 145 4.02 -4.79 18.97
C GLY A 145 2.49 -4.92 18.97
N PRO A 146 1.93 -5.94 19.63
CA PRO A 146 0.50 -6.29 19.51
C PRO A 146 -0.49 -5.20 19.97
N ALA A 147 -0.07 -4.30 20.85
CA ALA A 147 -0.90 -3.21 21.39
C ALA A 147 -0.68 -1.88 20.64
N ALA A 148 -0.17 -1.94 19.40
CA ALA A 148 0.26 -0.78 18.63
C ALA A 148 -0.72 0.41 18.76
N PRO A 149 -0.25 1.58 19.23
CA PRO A 149 -1.09 2.75 19.39
C PRO A 149 -1.32 3.49 18.06
N TRP A 150 -0.74 2.99 16.97
CA TRP A 150 -0.72 3.60 15.66
C TRP A 150 -1.10 2.60 14.57
N GLY A 151 -1.79 3.09 13.55
CA GLY A 151 -2.14 2.31 12.37
C GLY A 151 -2.85 3.14 11.31
N GLU A 152 -3.40 2.45 10.32
CA GLU A 152 -4.22 3.02 9.24
C GLU A 152 -5.65 2.47 9.33
N HIS A 153 -6.63 3.28 8.93
CA HIS A 153 -8.00 2.85 8.67
C HIS A 153 -8.60 3.71 7.56
N GLU A 154 -8.51 3.21 6.34
CA GLU A 154 -8.59 4.05 5.16
C GLU A 154 -9.56 3.51 4.13
N ILE A 155 -10.32 4.43 3.52
CA ILE A 155 -10.89 4.22 2.20
C ILE A 155 -9.88 4.80 1.20
N ASP A 156 -9.08 3.89 0.64
CA ASP A 156 -7.90 4.18 -0.16
C ASP A 156 -8.22 4.19 -1.65
N TYR A 157 -7.98 5.34 -2.29
CA TYR A 157 -8.13 5.56 -3.72
C TYR A 157 -6.90 5.06 -4.48
N LEU A 158 -7.11 4.08 -5.36
CA LEU A 158 -6.03 3.52 -6.17
C LEU A 158 -5.84 4.34 -7.44
N VAL A 159 -4.67 4.94 -7.61
CA VAL A 159 -4.33 5.83 -8.72
C VAL A 159 -3.17 5.26 -9.51
N LEU A 160 -3.36 5.06 -10.83
CA LEU A 160 -2.23 4.83 -11.73
C LEU A 160 -1.74 6.16 -12.29
N VAL A 161 -0.43 6.30 -12.36
CA VAL A 161 0.25 7.37 -13.09
C VAL A 161 1.12 6.74 -14.15
N ARG A 162 1.06 7.21 -15.39
CA ARG A 162 1.97 6.76 -16.45
C ARG A 162 2.73 7.95 -17.02
N LEU A 163 4.05 7.90 -16.92
CA LEU A 163 4.94 8.91 -17.47
C LEU A 163 5.14 8.71 -18.98
N PRO A 164 5.40 9.79 -19.72
CA PRO A 164 5.74 9.70 -21.15
C PRO A 164 7.21 9.33 -21.39
N VAL A 165 8.04 9.28 -20.34
CA VAL A 165 9.49 9.04 -20.41
C VAL A 165 9.89 7.81 -19.62
N GLU A 166 11.07 7.27 -19.93
CA GLU A 166 11.68 6.18 -19.18
C GLU A 166 12.26 6.64 -17.85
N ALA A 167 12.38 5.73 -16.88
CA ALA A 167 12.97 6.00 -15.56
C ALA A 167 14.32 6.71 -15.61
N ALA A 168 15.20 6.34 -16.57
CA ALA A 168 16.53 6.95 -16.69
C ALA A 168 16.50 8.44 -17.05
N ALA A 169 15.40 8.91 -17.65
CA ALA A 169 15.19 10.32 -18.01
C ALA A 169 14.30 11.06 -16.99
N PHE A 170 13.92 10.41 -15.89
CA PHE A 170 13.01 10.98 -14.90
C PHE A 170 13.76 11.25 -13.58
N ALA A 171 13.89 12.53 -13.25
CA ALA A 171 14.58 12.95 -12.02
C ALA A 171 13.73 12.68 -10.78
N LEU A 172 14.36 12.11 -9.75
CA LEU A 172 13.82 11.97 -8.40
C LEU A 172 14.75 12.73 -7.45
N ALA A 173 14.17 13.39 -6.45
CA ALA A 173 14.88 13.99 -5.33
C ALA A 173 14.14 13.65 -4.03
N PRO A 174 14.24 12.40 -3.55
CA PRO A 174 13.47 11.95 -2.39
C PRO A 174 13.81 12.76 -1.13
N GLU A 175 12.79 13.16 -0.38
CA GLU A 175 12.94 13.84 0.90
C GLU A 175 13.40 12.81 1.96
N PRO A 176 14.61 12.96 2.56
CA PRO A 176 15.16 11.94 3.46
C PRO A 176 14.30 11.61 4.69
N ASP A 177 13.47 12.54 5.15
CA ASP A 177 12.51 12.31 6.24
C ASP A 177 11.22 11.58 5.81
N GLU A 178 11.04 11.39 4.51
CA GLU A 178 9.89 10.70 3.92
C GLU A 178 10.27 9.35 3.30
N VAL A 179 11.38 9.33 2.55
CA VAL A 179 11.81 8.21 1.71
C VAL A 179 13.31 7.95 1.89
N MET A 180 13.66 6.72 2.26
CA MET A 180 15.07 6.32 2.44
C MET A 180 15.65 5.55 1.25
N ALA A 181 14.80 4.99 0.39
CA ALA A 181 15.24 4.34 -0.84
C ALA A 181 14.10 4.36 -1.87
N THR A 182 14.45 4.25 -3.15
CA THR A 182 13.52 4.12 -4.27
C THR A 182 14.02 3.05 -5.22
N GLU A 183 13.12 2.29 -5.84
CA GLU A 183 13.49 1.28 -6.82
C GLU A 183 12.51 1.28 -8.00
N TRP A 184 13.05 1.26 -9.22
CA TRP A 184 12.26 1.02 -10.43
C TRP A 184 12.24 -0.46 -10.74
N VAL A 185 11.10 -1.11 -10.52
CA VAL A 185 10.95 -2.55 -10.75
C VAL A 185 10.22 -2.82 -12.05
N ASP A 186 10.70 -3.80 -12.81
CA ASP A 186 10.06 -4.21 -14.05
C ASP A 186 8.81 -5.08 -13.84
N ALA A 187 8.11 -5.32 -14.94
CA ALA A 187 6.87 -6.09 -14.98
C ALA A 187 7.07 -7.60 -14.70
N THR A 188 8.27 -8.08 -14.37
CA THR A 188 8.43 -9.46 -13.92
C THR A 188 7.84 -9.58 -12.51
N ARG A 189 6.52 -9.83 -12.48
CA ARG A 189 5.76 -10.15 -11.26
C ARG A 189 6.43 -11.22 -10.39
N ARG A 190 7.27 -12.07 -10.99
CA ARG A 190 8.08 -13.08 -10.29
C ARG A 190 9.12 -12.43 -9.37
N ALA A 191 9.85 -11.40 -9.82
CA ALA A 191 10.85 -10.72 -9.00
C ALA A 191 10.20 -9.99 -7.82
N LEU A 192 9.15 -9.20 -8.07
CA LEU A 192 8.44 -8.52 -6.98
C LEU A 192 7.81 -9.51 -5.99
N ARG A 193 7.19 -10.60 -6.46
CA ARG A 193 6.64 -11.64 -5.56
C ARG A 193 7.72 -12.34 -4.74
N GLN A 194 8.88 -12.60 -5.33
CA GLN A 194 10.02 -13.16 -4.60
C GLN A 194 10.50 -12.18 -3.54
N TRP A 195 10.71 -10.92 -3.92
CA TRP A 195 11.14 -9.87 -3.01
C TRP A 195 10.15 -9.63 -1.85
N MET A 196 8.84 -9.62 -2.13
CA MET A 196 7.78 -9.54 -1.11
C MET A 196 7.72 -10.76 -0.18
N GLY A 197 8.29 -11.88 -0.62
CA GLY A 197 8.42 -13.11 0.16
C GLY A 197 9.73 -13.21 0.97
N GLU A 198 10.68 -12.30 0.76
CA GLU A 198 11.95 -12.32 1.50
C GLU A 198 11.72 -11.96 2.98
N PRO A 199 12.17 -12.79 3.93
CA PRO A 199 11.88 -12.57 5.35
C PRO A 199 12.49 -11.31 5.95
N THR A 200 13.55 -10.79 5.33
CA THR A 200 14.27 -9.59 5.78
C THR A 200 13.61 -8.30 5.32
N GLU A 201 12.68 -8.37 4.36
CA GLU A 201 12.08 -7.22 3.72
C GLU A 201 10.69 -6.95 4.30
N LEU A 202 10.51 -5.75 4.84
CA LEU A 202 9.24 -5.32 5.37
C LEU A 202 8.43 -4.64 4.27
N TRP A 203 7.16 -5.00 4.16
CA TRP A 203 6.26 -4.45 3.16
C TRP A 203 5.01 -3.93 3.83
N SER A 204 4.56 -2.76 3.39
CA SER A 204 3.35 -2.17 3.92
C SER A 204 2.13 -3.09 3.73
N PRO A 205 1.23 -3.19 4.74
CA PRO A 205 0.04 -4.02 4.66
C PRO A 205 -0.84 -3.73 3.44
N TRP A 206 -1.08 -2.44 3.15
CA TRP A 206 -1.92 -2.02 2.02
C TRP A 206 -1.33 -2.46 0.67
N PHE A 207 -0.03 -2.27 0.46
CA PHE A 207 0.60 -2.69 -0.79
C PHE A 207 0.52 -4.21 -1.00
N ARG A 208 0.57 -5.02 0.06
CA ARG A 208 0.32 -6.48 -0.05
C ARG A 208 -1.09 -6.76 -0.57
N VAL A 209 -2.11 -6.06 -0.07
CA VAL A 209 -3.50 -6.17 -0.56
C VAL A 209 -3.60 -5.75 -2.03
N ILE A 210 -3.08 -4.56 -2.35
CA ILE A 210 -3.14 -3.98 -3.69
C ILE A 210 -2.43 -4.90 -4.69
N ALA A 211 -1.20 -5.35 -4.37
CA ALA A 211 -0.42 -6.30 -5.15
C ALA A 211 -1.23 -7.57 -5.46
N ARG A 212 -1.66 -8.27 -4.41
CA ARG A 212 -2.34 -9.56 -4.50
C ARG A 212 -3.65 -9.48 -5.27
N GLU A 213 -4.46 -8.45 -5.03
CA GLU A 213 -5.83 -8.45 -5.52
C GLU A 213 -6.07 -7.61 -6.78
N ARG A 214 -5.14 -6.73 -7.17
CA ARG A 214 -5.37 -5.75 -8.25
C ARG A 214 -4.15 -5.56 -9.13
N LEU A 215 -3.06 -5.08 -8.54
CA LEU A 215 -1.90 -4.56 -9.26
C LEU A 215 -1.28 -5.61 -10.17
N TYR A 216 -1.10 -6.86 -9.73
CA TYR A 216 -0.56 -7.88 -10.64
C TYR A 216 -1.39 -7.93 -11.92
N GLY A 217 -2.72 -8.05 -11.82
CA GLY A 217 -3.63 -8.10 -12.97
C GLY A 217 -3.52 -6.86 -13.87
N TRP A 218 -3.46 -5.66 -13.30
CA TRP A 218 -3.28 -4.42 -14.08
C TRP A 218 -1.93 -4.37 -14.81
N TRP A 219 -0.88 -4.87 -14.16
CA TRP A 219 0.48 -4.79 -14.66
C TRP A 219 0.82 -5.86 -15.70
N GLU A 220 -0.04 -6.88 -15.85
CA GLU A 220 0.02 -7.85 -16.95
C GLU A 220 -0.17 -7.18 -18.31
N ASP A 221 -1.08 -6.20 -18.35
CA ASP A 221 -1.41 -5.42 -19.53
C ASP A 221 -1.85 -4.01 -19.08
N LEU A 222 -0.86 -3.12 -18.96
CA LEU A 222 -1.10 -1.74 -18.54
C LEU A 222 -1.98 -0.97 -19.52
N ASP A 223 -1.93 -1.31 -20.81
CA ASP A 223 -2.75 -0.66 -21.84
C ASP A 223 -4.22 -1.07 -21.70
N ALA A 224 -4.50 -2.35 -21.42
CA ALA A 224 -5.84 -2.82 -21.06
C ALA A 224 -6.30 -2.23 -19.74
N ALA A 225 -5.44 -2.18 -18.72
CA ALA A 225 -5.75 -1.55 -17.44
C ALA A 225 -6.19 -0.09 -17.63
N TRP A 226 -5.55 0.64 -18.55
CA TRP A 226 -5.90 2.03 -18.86
C TRP A 226 -7.29 2.20 -19.48
N ARG A 227 -7.84 1.14 -20.10
CA ARG A 227 -9.17 1.13 -20.70
C ARG A 227 -10.26 0.66 -19.73
N LEU A 228 -9.89 0.10 -18.57
CA LEU A 228 -10.87 -0.34 -17.57
C LEU A 228 -11.66 0.87 -17.03
N LYS A 229 -12.96 0.67 -16.82
CA LYS A 229 -13.74 1.55 -15.96
C LYS A 229 -13.34 1.28 -14.51
N ALA A 230 -13.25 2.34 -13.71
CA ALA A 230 -13.05 2.19 -12.27
C ALA A 230 -14.15 1.29 -11.70
N ARG A 231 -13.78 0.35 -10.83
CA ARG A 231 -14.80 -0.50 -10.18
C ARG A 231 -15.70 0.36 -9.31
N ALA A 232 -17.00 0.11 -9.39
CA ALA A 232 -17.97 0.71 -8.49
C ALA A 232 -17.61 0.38 -7.03
N PRO A 233 -17.94 1.28 -6.07
CA PRO A 233 -17.97 0.93 -4.66
C PRO A 233 -18.56 -0.47 -4.45
N PRO A 234 -18.04 -1.27 -3.52
CA PRO A 234 -18.89 -2.28 -2.92
C PRO A 234 -20.14 -1.62 -2.35
N ARG A 235 -21.31 -2.25 -2.46
CA ARG A 235 -22.51 -1.83 -1.71
C ARG A 235 -22.21 -1.94 -0.20
N GLU A 236 -22.95 -1.19 0.63
CA GLU A 236 -22.81 -1.10 2.10
C GLU A 236 -22.20 -2.37 2.74
N GLY A 237 -21.14 -2.19 3.52
CA GLY A 237 -20.42 -3.32 4.12
C GLY A 237 -19.46 -4.03 3.16
N GLY A 238 -18.96 -3.33 2.15
CA GLY A 238 -17.82 -3.78 1.35
C GLY A 238 -16.73 -4.34 2.23
N ARG A 239 -16.31 -5.60 1.96
CA ARG A 239 -15.46 -6.39 2.85
C ARG A 239 -14.20 -5.64 3.30
N GLU A 240 -14.31 -4.94 4.41
CA GLU A 240 -13.21 -4.37 5.19
C GLU A 240 -12.12 -5.44 5.31
N ARG A 241 -10.88 -5.08 4.98
CA ARG A 241 -9.72 -5.97 5.09
C ARG A 241 -8.95 -5.62 6.37
N GLU A 242 -8.74 -6.62 7.22
CA GLU A 242 -7.69 -6.58 8.24
C GLU A 242 -6.43 -7.19 7.63
N GLU A 243 -5.32 -6.46 7.63
CA GLU A 243 -4.00 -7.01 7.35
C GLU A 243 -3.06 -6.70 8.52
N ARG A 244 -2.40 -7.74 9.03
CA ARG A 244 -1.43 -7.60 10.12
C ARG A 244 -0.06 -7.36 9.52
N GLY A 245 0.69 -6.38 10.01
CA GLY A 245 1.99 -5.97 9.46
C GLY A 245 3.12 -7.00 9.50
N GLY A 246 2.87 -8.26 9.87
CA GLY A 246 3.90 -9.27 9.99
C GLY A 246 4.43 -9.80 8.65
N VAL A 247 5.72 -10.17 8.64
CA VAL A 247 6.27 -11.11 7.64
C VAL A 247 5.49 -12.42 7.79
N GLU A 248 4.78 -12.84 6.75
CA GLU A 248 4.09 -14.12 6.71
C GLU A 248 5.16 -15.23 6.79
N ARG A 249 5.48 -15.70 8.00
CA ARG A 249 6.34 -16.85 8.19
C ARG A 249 5.61 -18.04 7.58
N ARG A 250 5.99 -18.45 6.37
CA ARG A 250 5.61 -19.76 5.83
C ARG A 250 5.94 -20.78 6.91
N ARG A 251 4.94 -21.49 7.41
CA ARG A 251 5.20 -22.70 8.19
C ARG A 251 6.06 -23.60 7.30
N ALA A 252 7.24 -23.97 7.78
CA ALA A 252 8.03 -25.01 7.14
C ALA A 252 7.10 -26.22 6.90
N PRO A 253 7.11 -26.84 5.71
CA PRO A 253 6.32 -28.04 5.48
C PRO A 253 6.74 -29.05 6.54
N ALA A 254 5.76 -29.63 7.25
CA ALA A 254 6.02 -30.68 8.22
C ALA A 254 6.87 -31.75 7.53
N SER A 255 8.08 -31.97 8.03
CA SER A 255 8.93 -33.05 7.55
C SER A 255 8.18 -34.35 7.78
N SER A 256 7.63 -34.94 6.72
CA SER A 256 7.13 -36.30 6.78
C SER A 256 8.34 -37.20 6.97
N SER A 257 8.56 -37.63 8.21
CA SER A 257 9.51 -38.70 8.50
C SER A 257 8.94 -39.98 7.89
N ARG A 258 9.21 -40.23 6.60
CA ARG A 258 9.14 -41.57 6.06
C ARG A 258 10.27 -42.36 6.70
N ALA A 259 9.92 -43.19 7.67
CA ALA A 259 10.80 -44.21 8.21
C ALA A 259 11.31 -45.09 7.05
N ALA A 260 12.63 -45.23 6.96
CA ALA A 260 13.26 -46.18 6.05
C ALA A 260 12.84 -47.61 6.42
N PRO A 261 12.65 -48.51 5.43
CA PRO A 261 12.28 -49.89 5.71
C PRO A 261 13.48 -50.62 6.33
N ALA A 262 13.25 -51.26 7.47
CA ALA A 262 14.23 -52.13 8.12
C ALA A 262 14.53 -53.34 7.23
N LEU A 263 15.82 -53.54 6.96
CA LEU A 263 16.37 -54.71 6.31
C LEU A 263 16.05 -55.97 7.11
N ALA A 264 15.51 -56.97 6.43
CA ALA A 264 15.31 -58.32 6.96
C ALA A 264 16.67 -59.02 7.12
N SER A 265 16.94 -59.54 8.33
CA SER A 265 17.94 -60.58 8.56
C SER A 265 17.25 -61.74 9.27
N GLY A 266 17.19 -62.89 8.59
CA GLY A 266 16.60 -64.12 9.07
C GLY A 266 17.52 -64.93 10.01
N GLY A 267 16.99 -66.09 10.42
CA GLY A 267 17.67 -67.12 11.22
C GLY A 267 16.82 -67.50 12.43
N ALA A 268 15.81 -68.35 12.30
CA ALA A 268 15.87 -69.82 12.25
C ALA A 268 16.18 -70.46 13.63
N ALA A 269 15.16 -71.17 14.10
CA ALA A 269 15.06 -72.16 15.15
C ALA A 269 16.36 -72.91 15.56
N ASP A 270 16.48 -73.11 16.86
CA ASP A 270 17.14 -74.26 17.49
C ASP A 270 16.01 -75.14 18.07
N PRO A 271 16.08 -76.49 18.02
CA PRO A 271 16.68 -77.16 19.18
C PRO A 271 17.38 -78.50 18.90
N ALA A 272 18.34 -78.80 19.78
CA ALA A 272 18.46 -80.02 20.60
C ALA A 272 19.72 -80.89 20.43
N VAL A 273 20.25 -81.23 21.62
CA VAL A 273 21.19 -82.30 22.02
C VAL A 273 22.68 -82.01 21.88
#